data_AF-A0A850C027-F1
#
_entry.id   AF-A0A850C027-F1
#
_cell.length_a   1.000
_cell.length_b   1.000
_cell.length_c   1.000
_cell.angle_alpha   90.00
_cell.angle_beta   90.00
_cell.angle_gamma   90.00
#
_symmetry.space_group_name_H-M   'P 1'
#
loop_
_entity.id
_entity.type
_entity.pdbx_description
1 polymer ?
#
loop_
_entity_poly.entity_id
_entity_poly.type
_entity_poly.pdbx_seq_one_letter_code
_entity_poly.pdbx_strand_id
1 'polypeptide(L)' 'MTDQETPAYPMERAMKCPFDPPPQLKTLQEEGPITKVRLEDGQTPWLVTGYDDQRAVLSDPRVSSDTASPG' A
#
# COMPACT_ATOMS: atom_id res chain seq x y z
N MET A 1 -14.42 13.71 13.83
CA MET A 1 -13.70 12.46 13.49
C MET A 1 -13.96 12.25 12.02
N THR A 2 -13.00 12.62 11.17
CA THR A 2 -13.15 12.46 9.73
C THR A 2 -13.21 10.96 9.44
N ASP A 3 -14.32 10.53 8.85
CA ASP A 3 -14.48 9.19 8.27
C ASP A 3 -13.45 9.11 7.13
N GLN A 4 -12.24 8.63 7.44
CA GLN A 4 -11.17 8.52 6.44
C GLN A 4 -11.44 7.26 5.64
N GLU A 5 -12.15 7.43 4.53
CA GLU A 5 -12.45 6.36 3.58
C GLU A 5 -11.15 5.66 3.16
N THR A 6 -11.11 4.33 3.28
CA THR A 6 -9.92 3.54 2.92
C THR A 6 -9.66 3.64 1.42
N PRO A 7 -8.52 4.21 0.98
CA PRO A 7 -8.27 4.48 -0.43
C PRO A 7 -8.22 3.18 -1.23
N ALA A 8 -8.77 3.21 -2.44
CA ALA A 8 -8.74 2.08 -3.36
C ALA A 8 -7.32 1.83 -3.89
N TYR A 9 -6.98 0.57 -4.14
CA TYR A 9 -5.72 0.14 -4.73
C TYR A 9 -5.99 -0.86 -5.86
N PRO A 10 -5.27 -0.76 -7.01
CA PRO A 10 -4.21 0.22 -7.32
C PRO A 10 -4.75 1.62 -7.64
N MET A 11 -3.96 2.65 -7.35
CA MET A 11 -4.27 4.05 -7.68
C MET A 11 -3.93 4.37 -9.13
N GLU A 12 -4.63 5.35 -9.71
CA GLU A 12 -4.39 5.78 -11.09
C GLU A 12 -3.05 6.50 -11.28
N ARG A 13 -2.36 6.17 -12.38
CA ARG A 13 -1.13 6.84 -12.80
C ARG A 13 -1.45 8.11 -13.58
N ALA A 14 -0.64 9.15 -13.40
CA ALA A 14 -0.74 10.36 -14.20
C ALA A 14 -0.23 10.12 -15.63
N MET A 15 -1.06 10.38 -16.64
CA MET A 15 -0.69 10.18 -18.06
C MET A 15 0.52 11.02 -18.50
N LYS A 16 0.72 12.20 -17.89
CA LYS A 16 1.82 13.11 -18.22
C LYS A 16 3.19 12.56 -17.79
N CYS A 17 3.23 11.74 -16.74
CA CYS A 17 4.44 11.17 -16.17
C CYS A 17 4.27 9.64 -16.00
N PRO A 18 4.24 8.87 -17.10
CA PRO A 18 3.88 7.45 -17.05
C PRO A 18 4.87 6.59 -16.24
N PHE A 19 6.11 7.05 -16.13
CA PHE A 19 7.16 6.38 -15.35
C PHE A 19 7.08 6.66 -13.85
N ASP A 20 6.43 7.75 -13.44
CA ASP A 20 6.28 8.07 -12.02
C ASP A 20 5.24 7.16 -11.37
N PRO A 21 5.35 6.87 -10.07
CA PRO A 21 4.28 6.25 -9.31
C PRO A 21 2.98 7.08 -9.34
N PRO A 22 1.82 6.48 -9.01
CA PRO A 22 0.58 7.23 -8.85
C PRO A 22 0.76 8.45 -7.92
N PRO A 23 0.27 9.65 -8.28
CA PRO A 23 0.39 10.83 -7.42
C PRO A 23 -0.21 10.62 -6.03
N GLN A 24 -1.34 9.91 -5.94
CA GLN A 24 -1.99 9.59 -4.67
C GLN A 24 -1.14 8.68 -3.78
N LEU A 25 -0.32 7.80 -4.36
CA LEU A 25 0.59 6.96 -3.60
C LEU A 25 1.64 7.81 -2.87
N LYS A 26 2.11 8.88 -3.52
CA LYS A 26 3.05 9.83 -2.92
C LYS A 26 2.41 10.59 -1.75
N THR A 27 1.18 11.08 -1.92
CA THR A 27 0.44 11.73 -0.83
C THR A 27 0.28 10.81 0.37
N LEU A 28 -0.10 9.54 0.15
CA LEU A 28 -0.24 8.58 1.25
C LEU A 28 1.09 8.28 1.94
N GLN A 29 2.19 8.17 1.18
CA GLN A 29 3.51 7.97 1.76
C GLN A 29 3.93 9.14 2.68
N GLU A 30 3.56 10.37 2.31
CA GLU A 30 3.83 11.58 3.12
C GLU A 30 2.97 11.64 4.40
N GLU A 31 1.73 11.14 4.34
CA GLU A 31 0.82 11.07 5.50
C GLU A 31 1.18 9.93 6.47
N GLY A 32 1.65 8.80 5.95
CA GLY A 32 2.07 7.65 6.75
C GLY A 32 2.64 6.53 5.88
N PRO A 33 3.87 6.02 6.17
CA PRO A 33 4.51 5.01 5.33
C PRO A 33 3.81 3.64 5.37
N ILE A 34 2.88 3.44 6.31
CA ILE A 34 2.05 2.24 6.44
C ILE A 34 0.59 2.68 6.59
N THR A 35 -0.25 2.30 5.63
CA THR A 35 -1.68 2.66 5.63
C THR A 35 -2.55 1.49 5.17
N LYS A 36 -3.84 1.51 5.51
CA LYS A 36 -4.81 0.55 4.97
C LYS A 36 -5.25 0.99 3.57
N VAL A 37 -5.39 0.03 2.67
CA VAL A 37 -5.99 0.25 1.34
C VAL A 37 -7.06 -0.79 1.06
N ARG A 38 -7.95 -0.53 0.10
CA ARG A 38 -9.02 -1.43 -0.32
C ARG A 38 -8.72 -2.00 -1.70
N LEU A 39 -8.69 -3.32 -1.81
CA LEU A 39 -8.56 -4.03 -3.08
C LEU A 39 -9.92 -4.20 -3.77
N GLU A 40 -9.91 -4.59 -5.04
CA GLU A 40 -11.12 -4.82 -5.85
C GLU A 40 -12.02 -5.95 -5.30
N ASP A 41 -11.42 -6.93 -4.64
CA ASP A 41 -12.12 -8.04 -3.96
C ASP A 41 -12.68 -7.65 -2.57
N GLY A 42 -12.53 -6.38 -2.18
CA GLY A 42 -13.01 -5.84 -0.91
C GLY A 42 -12.06 -6.06 0.27
N GLN A 43 -10.96 -6.79 0.10
CA GLN A 43 -9.97 -6.96 1.17
C GLN A 43 -9.33 -5.61 1.51
N THR A 44 -8.94 -5.47 2.78
CA THR A 44 -8.29 -4.25 3.30
C THR A 44 -6.88 -4.52 3.84
N PRO A 45 -5.90 -4.85 2.98
CA PRO A 45 -4.53 -5.10 3.41
C PRO A 45 -3.83 -3.81 3.87
N TRP A 46 -2.67 -4.00 4.50
CA TRP A 46 -1.72 -2.92 4.75
C TRP A 46 -0.86 -2.67 3.50
N LEU A 47 -0.76 -1.41 3.10
CA LEU A 47 0.15 -0.91 2.08
C LEU A 47 1.37 -0.29 2.78
N VAL A 48 2.56 -0.79 2.47
CA VAL A 48 3.84 -0.31 3.01
C VAL A 48 4.59 0.41 1.90
N THR A 49 4.86 1.71 2.09
CA THR A 49 5.52 2.59 1.12
C THR A 49 6.86 3.13 1.61
N GLY A 50 7.11 3.15 2.93
CA GLY A 50 8.41 3.52 3.50
C GLY A 50 9.51 2.53 3.15
N TYR A 51 10.71 3.01 2.80
CA TYR A 51 11.82 2.13 2.40
C TYR A 51 12.29 1.23 3.55
N ASP A 52 12.51 1.82 4.74
CA ASP A 52 12.96 1.06 5.91
C ASP A 52 11.90 0.08 6.40
N ASP A 53 10.62 0.48 6.37
CA ASP A 53 9.48 -0.38 6.73
C ASP A 53 9.34 -1.57 5.76
N GLN A 54 9.45 -1.33 4.46
CA GLN A 54 9.43 -2.40 3.46
C GLN A 54 10.58 -3.38 3.70
N ARG A 55 11.80 -2.89 3.96
CA ARG A 55 12.94 -3.76 4.28
C ARG A 55 12.70 -4.58 5.54
N ALA A 56 12.14 -3.98 6.58
CA ALA A 56 11.81 -4.69 7.81
C ALA A 56 10.79 -5.81 7.53
N VAL A 57 9.69 -5.51 6.84
CA VAL A 57 8.63 -6.48 6.51
C VAL A 57 9.17 -7.63 5.65
N LEU A 58 9.92 -7.31 4.59
CA LEU A 58 10.43 -8.32 3.65
C LEU A 58 11.55 -9.21 4.24
N SER A 59 12.14 -8.83 5.37
CA SER A 59 13.16 -9.62 6.06
C SER A 59 12.66 -10.30 7.34
N ASP A 60 11.43 -10.02 7.76
CA ASP A 60 10.86 -10.58 8.99
C ASP A 60 10.36 -12.02 8.74
N PRO A 61 10.86 -13.03 9.48
CA PRO A 61 10.46 -14.43 9.29
C PRO A 61 8.99 -14.71 9.65
N ARG A 62 8.30 -13.76 10.28
CA ARG A 62 6.86 -13.85 10.58
C ARG A 62 5.99 -13.53 9.36
N VAL A 63 6.56 -12.93 8.31
CA VAL A 63 5.84 -12.54 7.10
C VAL A 63 5.99 -13.64 6.05
N SER A 64 4.86 -14.18 5.58
CA SER A 64 4.83 -15.22 4.56
C SER A 64 4.52 -14.62 3.18
N SER A 65 5.06 -15.26 2.14
CA SER A 65 4.69 -15.03 0.73
C SER A 65 3.95 -16.21 0.11
N ASP A 66 3.61 -17.23 0.90
CA ASP A 66 2.83 -18.39 0.46
C ASP A 66 1.36 -18.01 0.23
N THR A 67 0.94 -17.97 -1.02
CA THR A 67 -0.43 -17.62 -1.42
C THR A 67 -1.44 -18.74 -1.12
N ALA A 68 -1.00 -19.98 -0.91
CA ALA A 68 -1.86 -21.10 -0.55
C ALA A 68 -2.14 -21.18 0.96
N SER A 69 -1.36 -20.46 1.77
CA SER A 69 -1.50 -20.40 3.23
C SER A 69 -1.51 -18.94 3.72
N PRO A 70 -2.57 -18.16 3.40
CA PRO A 70 -2.72 -16.81 3.94
C PRO A 70 -2.85 -16.85 5.47
N GLY A 71 -2.10 -15.98 6.15
CA GLY A 71 -2.04 -15.89 7.62
C GLY A 71 -3.21 -15.18 8.28
#